data_AF-A0A7S2H1Y0-F1
#
_entry.id   AF-A0A7S2H1Y0-F1
#
_cell.length_a   1.000
_cell.length_b   1.000
_cell.length_c   1.000
_cell.angle_alpha   90.00
_cell.angle_beta   90.00
_cell.angle_gamma   90.00
#
_symmetry.space_group_name_H-M   'P 1'
#
loop_
_entity.id
_entity.type
_entity.pdbx_description
1 polymer ?
#
loop_
_entity_poly.entity_id
_entity_poly.type
_entity_poly.pdbx_seq_one_letter_code
_entity_poly.pdbx_strand_id
1 'polypeptide(L)'
;GGGVAERNFLGCAIHSLFSVCAIFPFIFAFYWGRGWVGELNSTGGIDTAGSCTIQVTAGFSALAGAIISGARPGRFDGMTAKERLRDWPETHTPHSQPLIVFGTLTAWFGWYGLNCGCVGWTR
;
A
#
# COMPACT_ATOMS: atom_id res chain seq x y z
N GLY A 1 1.76 -5.06 4.01
CA GLY A 1 2.36 -6.40 4.13
C GLY A 1 3.84 -6.43 3.77
N GLY A 2 4.19 -6.18 2.51
CA GLY A 2 5.56 -6.38 1.99
C GLY A 2 6.68 -5.68 2.76
N GLY A 3 6.45 -4.48 3.29
CA GLY A 3 7.47 -3.71 4.03
C GLY A 3 7.88 -4.27 5.40
N VAL A 4 7.11 -5.20 5.98
CA VAL A 4 7.39 -5.84 7.29
C VAL A 4 7.84 -7.30 7.11
N ALA A 5 7.71 -7.84 5.89
CA ALA A 5 7.88 -9.27 5.57
C ALA A 5 9.25 -9.86 5.93
N GLU A 6 10.30 -9.04 5.96
CA GLU A 6 11.66 -9.53 6.15
C GLU A 6 12.06 -9.78 7.62
N ARG A 7 11.20 -9.49 8.61
CA ARG A 7 11.60 -9.61 10.03
C ARG A 7 10.91 -10.73 10.81
N ASN A 8 9.58 -10.71 10.87
CA ASN A 8 8.82 -11.66 11.69
C ASN A 8 7.45 -11.94 11.08
N PHE A 9 7.14 -13.23 10.91
CA PHE A 9 5.84 -13.70 10.40
C PHE A 9 4.67 -13.21 11.25
N LEU A 10 4.80 -13.27 12.58
CA LEU A 10 3.79 -12.78 13.53
C LEU A 10 3.52 -11.27 13.39
N GLY A 11 4.58 -10.46 13.21
CA GLY A 11 4.43 -9.01 13.02
C GLY A 11 3.71 -8.68 11.72
N CYS A 12 3.98 -9.43 10.65
CA CYS A 12 3.26 -9.30 9.38
C CYS A 12 1.79 -9.70 9.50
N ALA A 13 1.51 -10.80 10.20
CA ALA A 13 0.16 -11.30 10.40
C ALA A 13 -0.67 -10.30 11.21
N ILE A 14 -0.15 -9.80 12.33
CA ILE A 14 -0.83 -8.82 13.19
C ILE A 14 -1.07 -7.51 12.43
N HIS A 15 -0.06 -6.98 11.73
CA HIS A 15 -0.22 -5.77 10.93
C HIS A 15 -1.25 -5.93 9.81
N SER A 16 -1.29 -7.09 9.15
CA SER A 16 -2.24 -7.37 8.08
C SER A 16 -3.66 -7.53 8.62
N LEU A 17 -3.84 -8.27 9.73
CA LEU A 17 -5.13 -8.39 10.41
C LEU A 17 -5.65 -7.03 10.89
N PHE A 18 -4.81 -6.24 11.55
CA PHE A 18 -5.21 -4.92 12.04
C PHE A 18 -5.61 -3.98 10.89
N SER A 19 -4.85 -4.01 9.79
CA SER A 19 -5.16 -3.18 8.62
C SER A 19 -6.49 -3.57 7.96
N VAL A 20 -6.78 -4.87 7.87
CA VAL A 20 -8.03 -5.38 7.26
C VAL A 20 -9.24 -5.21 8.20
N CYS A 21 -9.08 -5.44 9.51
CA CYS A 21 -10.19 -5.45 10.45
C CYS A 21 -10.56 -4.07 11.01
N ALA A 22 -9.61 -3.13 11.07
CA ALA A 22 -9.86 -1.80 11.67
C ALA A 22 -9.72 -0.67 10.63
N ILE A 23 -8.56 -0.58 9.98
CA ILE A 23 -8.24 0.57 9.12
C ILE A 23 -9.12 0.60 7.86
N PHE A 24 -9.21 -0.54 7.17
CA PHE A 24 -9.96 -0.65 5.92
C PHE A 24 -11.48 -0.39 6.08
N PRO A 25 -12.21 -1.03 7.02
CA PRO A 25 -13.64 -0.78 7.17
C PRO A 25 -13.95 0.65 7.64
N PHE A 26 -13.07 1.25 8.45
CA PHE A 26 -13.20 2.64 8.86
C PHE A 26 -13.11 3.58 7.66
N ILE A 27 -12.07 3.47 6.83
CA ILE A 27 -11.89 4.36 5.67
C ILE A 27 -12.95 4.09 4.59
N PHE A 28 -13.32 2.82 4.40
CA PHE A 28 -14.42 2.44 3.52
C PHE A 28 -15.74 3.11 3.92
N ALA A 29 -16.10 3.10 5.22
CA ALA A 29 -17.30 3.75 5.71
C ALA A 29 -17.28 5.28 5.55
N PHE A 30 -16.09 5.89 5.53
CA PHE A 30 -15.91 7.34 5.37
C PHE A 30 -16.03 7.81 3.91
N TYR A 31 -15.52 7.03 2.94
CA TYR A 31 -15.49 7.38 1.52
C TYR A 31 -16.64 6.77 0.72
N TRP A 32 -16.95 5.48 0.92
CA TRP A 32 -17.97 4.75 0.15
C TRP A 32 -19.19 4.37 0.98
N GLY A 33 -19.06 4.32 2.31
CA GLY A 33 -20.21 4.48 3.20
C GLY A 33 -20.70 5.92 3.13
N ARG A 34 -21.95 6.16 3.57
CA ARG A 34 -22.55 7.49 3.72
C ARG A 34 -21.87 8.32 4.83
N GLY A 35 -20.55 8.35 4.83
CA GLY A 35 -19.71 9.06 5.77
C GLY A 35 -19.44 10.48 5.31
N TRP A 36 -18.75 11.22 6.18
CA TRP A 36 -18.60 12.66 6.06
C TRP A 36 -17.92 13.13 4.76
N VAL A 37 -17.01 12.34 4.18
CA VAL A 37 -16.29 12.70 2.94
C VAL A 37 -17.13 12.42 1.69
N GLY A 38 -17.94 11.36 1.70
CA GLY A 38 -18.91 11.07 0.65
C GLY A 38 -20.09 12.05 0.65
N GLU A 39 -20.49 12.55 1.82
CA GLU A 39 -21.60 13.51 1.99
C GLU A 39 -21.13 14.99 2.02
N LEU A 40 -19.85 15.29 1.72
CA LEU A 40 -19.34 16.67 1.76
C LEU A 40 -19.99 17.55 0.67
N ASN A 41 -20.94 18.39 1.09
CA ASN A 41 -21.71 19.41 0.38
C ASN A 41 -21.30 19.73 -1.08
N SER A 42 -21.96 19.07 -2.04
CA SER A 42 -21.96 19.39 -3.50
C SER A 42 -20.66 19.16 -4.29
N THR A 43 -19.58 18.73 -3.65
CA THR A 43 -18.29 18.36 -4.31
C THR A 43 -17.74 17.02 -3.80
N GLY A 44 -18.62 16.14 -3.28
CA GLY A 44 -18.30 14.89 -2.59
C GLY A 44 -17.12 14.15 -3.23
N GLY A 45 -16.19 13.67 -2.40
CA GLY A 45 -14.93 13.07 -2.86
C GLY A 45 -15.17 11.84 -3.73
N ILE A 46 -15.04 11.99 -5.05
CA ILE A 46 -15.23 10.90 -6.00
C ILE A 46 -13.97 10.03 -6.02
N ASP A 47 -13.99 8.94 -5.26
CA ASP A 47 -12.97 7.89 -5.34
C ASP A 47 -13.58 6.66 -6.03
N THR A 48 -13.67 6.65 -7.36
CA THR A 48 -14.37 5.58 -8.11
C THR A 48 -13.70 4.21 -8.00
N ALA A 49 -12.38 4.15 -8.00
CA ALA A 49 -11.61 2.89 -8.04
C ALA A 49 -10.73 2.65 -6.80
N GLY A 50 -10.85 3.49 -5.75
CA GLY A 50 -10.12 3.31 -4.50
C GLY A 50 -8.68 3.85 -4.52
N SER A 51 -8.41 4.87 -5.34
CA SER A 51 -7.12 5.54 -5.42
C SER A 51 -6.67 6.13 -4.07
N CYS A 52 -7.56 6.83 -3.36
CA CYS A 52 -7.30 7.34 -2.01
C CYS A 52 -7.58 6.29 -0.95
N THR A 53 -8.73 5.62 -1.05
CA THR A 53 -9.21 4.65 -0.06
C THR A 53 -8.26 3.47 0.10
N ILE A 54 -7.67 3.00 -1.00
CA ILE A 54 -6.84 1.79 -1.02
C ILE A 54 -5.36 2.15 -1.12
N GLN A 55 -4.93 2.87 -2.17
CA GLN A 55 -3.49 3.07 -2.40
C GLN A 55 -2.85 4.02 -1.39
N VAL A 56 -3.50 5.16 -1.10
CA VAL A 56 -2.96 6.12 -0.13
C VAL A 56 -2.95 5.52 1.27
N THR A 57 -4.04 4.88 1.69
CA THR A 57 -4.12 4.14 2.96
C THR A 57 -3.04 3.07 3.08
N ALA A 58 -2.86 2.23 2.05
CA ALA A 58 -1.85 1.18 2.06
C ALA A 58 -0.42 1.74 2.06
N GLY A 59 -0.19 2.87 1.37
CA GLY A 59 1.09 3.57 1.38
C GLY A 59 1.45 4.10 2.77
N PHE A 60 0.51 4.77 3.44
CA PHE A 60 0.71 5.27 4.80
C PHE A 60 0.84 4.13 5.82
N SER A 61 0.07 3.05 5.69
CA SER A 61 0.18 1.90 6.59
C SER A 61 1.52 1.17 6.42
N ALA A 62 2.01 1.05 5.19
CA ALA A 62 3.33 0.52 4.89
C ALA A 62 4.45 1.42 5.41
N LEU A 63 4.31 2.75 5.29
CA LEU A 63 5.26 3.70 5.85
C LEU A 63 5.33 3.61 7.37
N ALA A 64 4.17 3.59 8.04
CA ALA A 64 4.10 3.40 9.49
C ALA A 64 4.73 2.07 9.92
N GLY A 65 4.44 0.98 9.20
CA GLY A 65 5.06 -0.33 9.41
C GLY A 65 6.57 -0.32 9.22
N ALA A 66 7.08 0.39 8.21
CA ALA A 66 8.51 0.53 7.95
C ALA A 66 9.24 1.36 9.02
N ILE A 67 8.61 2.43 9.55
CA ILE A 67 9.15 3.24 10.64
C ILE A 67 9.24 2.39 11.93
N ILE A 68 8.17 1.68 12.27
CA ILE A 68 8.11 0.85 13.49
C ILE A 68 9.07 -0.34 13.38
N SER A 69 9.12 -0.98 12.22
CA SER A 69 10.00 -2.13 12.00
C SER A 69 11.46 -1.69 11.84
N GLY A 70 11.74 -0.47 11.40
CA GLY A 70 13.09 0.04 11.17
C GLY A 70 13.80 -0.53 9.93
N ALA A 71 14.98 0.01 9.60
CA ALA A 71 15.80 -0.44 8.47
C ALA A 71 16.51 -1.77 8.75
N ARG A 72 16.52 -2.68 7.75
CA ARG A 72 17.06 -4.05 7.87
C ARG A 72 18.47 -4.04 8.49
N PRO A 73 18.79 -4.93 9.44
CA PRO A 73 20.12 -5.01 10.04
C PRO A 73 21.20 -5.16 8.96
N GLY A 74 22.24 -4.33 9.01
CA GLY A 74 23.33 -4.32 8.03
C GLY A 74 23.03 -3.60 6.70
N ARG A 75 21.80 -3.11 6.46
CA ARG A 75 21.45 -2.44 5.18
C ARG A 75 22.01 -1.04 5.03
N PHE A 76 22.09 -0.28 6.13
CA PHE A 76 22.62 1.09 6.13
C PHE A 76 23.73 1.29 7.18
N ASP A 77 24.43 0.21 7.51
CA ASP A 77 25.50 0.24 8.50
C ASP A 77 26.71 0.99 7.92
N GLY A 78 27.26 1.94 8.67
CA GLY A 78 28.35 2.82 8.20
C GLY A 78 27.97 3.87 7.15
N MET A 79 26.70 3.96 6.70
CA MET A 79 26.26 4.94 5.69
C MET A 79 25.75 6.24 6.31
N THR A 80 26.25 7.36 5.81
CA THR A 80 25.75 8.71 6.11
C THR A 80 24.34 8.90 5.56
N ALA A 81 23.52 9.78 6.14
CA ALA A 81 22.16 10.06 5.65
C ALA A 81 22.12 10.43 4.15
N LYS A 82 23.16 11.10 3.65
CA LYS A 82 23.33 11.47 2.24
C LYS A 82 23.63 10.27 1.33
N GLU A 83 24.30 9.25 1.86
CA GLU A 83 24.64 8.01 1.14
C GLU A 83 23.43 7.06 1.11
N ARG A 84 22.64 7.01 2.18
CA ARG A 84 21.36 6.27 2.22
C ARG A 84 20.38 6.73 1.14
N LEU A 85 20.36 8.03 0.86
CA LEU A 85 19.52 8.62 -0.20
C LEU A 85 20.06 8.34 -1.61
N ARG A 86 21.35 7.99 -1.73
CA ARG A 86 22.06 7.72 -2.99
C ARG A 86 22.16 6.24 -3.34
N ASP A 87 21.86 5.35 -2.38
CA ASP A 87 21.85 3.87 -2.52
C ASP A 87 20.76 3.33 -3.48
N TRP A 88 20.07 4.21 -4.20
CA TRP A 88 19.06 3.89 -5.22
C TRP A 88 19.63 4.23 -6.60
N PRO A 89 19.79 3.31 -7.59
CA PRO A 89 19.36 1.91 -7.69
C PRO A 89 20.51 0.88 -7.78
N GLU A 90 21.77 1.28 -7.60
CA GLU A 90 22.95 0.44 -7.93
C GLU A 90 23.11 -0.82 -7.06
N THR A 91 22.45 -0.89 -5.90
CA THR A 91 22.54 -2.01 -4.95
C THR A 91 21.28 -2.87 -4.88
N HIS A 92 20.25 -2.60 -5.68
CA HIS A 92 19.04 -3.41 -5.72
C HIS A 92 19.19 -4.56 -6.73
N THR A 93 19.91 -5.63 -6.34
CA THR A 93 19.90 -6.88 -7.10
C THR A 93 18.60 -7.64 -6.85
N PRO A 94 17.73 -7.78 -7.87
CA PRO A 94 16.48 -8.52 -7.73
C PRO A 94 16.76 -10.01 -7.60
N HIS A 95 16.15 -10.66 -6.60
CA HIS A 95 16.34 -12.09 -6.36
C HIS A 95 15.81 -12.99 -7.50
N SER A 96 14.83 -12.50 -8.28
CA SER A 96 14.31 -13.18 -9.47
C SER A 96 13.59 -12.19 -10.40
N GLN A 97 14.13 -11.97 -11.59
CA GLN A 97 13.50 -11.13 -12.62
C GLN A 97 12.22 -11.72 -13.20
N PRO A 98 12.11 -13.03 -13.47
CA PRO A 98 10.87 -13.62 -13.98
C PRO A 98 9.69 -13.44 -13.02
N LEU A 99 9.91 -13.53 -11.70
CA LEU A 99 8.86 -13.37 -10.71
C LEU A 99 8.33 -11.94 -10.66
N ILE A 100 9.20 -10.95 -10.83
CA ILE A 100 8.82 -9.53 -10.90
C ILE A 100 7.91 -9.31 -12.12
N VAL A 101 8.34 -9.77 -13.30
CA VAL A 101 7.55 -9.62 -14.54
C VAL A 101 6.19 -10.31 -14.41
N PHE A 102 6.16 -11.54 -13.90
CA PHE A 102 4.92 -12.27 -13.69
C PHE A 102 3.98 -11.58 -12.68
N GLY A 103 4.53 -11.06 -11.58
CA GLY A 103 3.79 -10.26 -10.61
C GLY A 103 3.21 -8.98 -11.22
N THR A 104 4.00 -8.25 -12.00
CA THR A 104 3.57 -7.03 -12.70
C THR A 104 2.44 -7.33 -13.69
N LEU A 105 2.56 -8.39 -14.48
CA LEU A 105 1.51 -8.79 -15.44
C LEU A 105 0.21 -9.16 -14.74
N THR A 106 0.29 -9.89 -13.63
CA THR A 106 -0.88 -10.27 -12.83
C THR A 106 -1.55 -9.04 -12.21
N ALA A 107 -0.76 -8.11 -11.65
CA ALA A 107 -1.27 -6.86 -11.08
C ALA A 107 -1.91 -5.97 -12.16
N TRP A 108 -1.31 -5.88 -13.34
CA TRP A 108 -1.84 -5.12 -14.47
C TRP A 108 -3.17 -5.69 -14.96
N PHE A 109 -3.27 -7.03 -15.08
CA PHE A 109 -4.54 -7.68 -15.41
C PHE A 109 -5.61 -7.44 -14.34
N GLY A 110 -5.24 -7.58 -13.05
CA GLY A 110 -6.13 -7.29 -11.93
C GLY A 110 -6.60 -5.83 -11.88
N TRP A 111 -5.76 -4.89 -12.33
CA TRP A 111 -6.07 -3.47 -12.40
C TRP A 111 -7.26 -3.19 -13.33
N TYR A 112 -7.32 -3.87 -14.48
CA TYR A 112 -8.49 -3.75 -15.36
C TYR A 112 -9.77 -4.23 -14.68
N GLY A 113 -9.71 -5.33 -13.92
CA GLY A 113 -10.86 -5.81 -13.14
C GLY A 113 -11.38 -4.79 -12.12
N LEU A 114 -10.48 -4.11 -11.41
CA LEU A 114 -10.84 -3.07 -10.43
C LEU A 114 -11.47 -1.84 -11.07
N ASN A 115 -10.94 -1.37 -12.21
CA ASN A 115 -11.42 -0.16 -12.89
C ASN A 115 -12.68 -0.41 -13.74
N CYS A 116 -12.87 -1.62 -14.26
CA CYS A 116 -14.10 -1.96 -14.97
C CYS A 116 -15.27 -2.21 -14.00
N GLY A 117 -15.01 -2.75 -12.80
CA GLY A 117 -16.04 -3.04 -11.80
C GLY A 117 -16.72 -1.79 -11.22
N CYS A 118 -16.03 -0.65 -11.16
CA CYS A 118 -16.60 0.59 -10.61
C CYS A 118 -17.52 1.35 -11.58
N VAL A 119 -17.56 0.98 -12.87
CA VAL A 119 -18.44 1.63 -13.88
C VAL A 119 -19.93 1.37 -13.62
N GLY A 120 -20.28 0.36 -12.83
CA GLY A 120 -21.67 0.09 -12.42
C GLY A 120 -22.23 1.06 -11.37
N TRP A 121 -21.41 1.91 -10.76
CA TRP A 121 -21.79 2.80 -9.65
C TRP A 121 -22.11 4.24 -10.09
N THR A 122 -21.98 4.57 -11.37
CA THR A 122 -22.15 5.95 -11.89
C THR A 122 -23.39 6.13 -12.79
N ARG A 123 -24.36 5.22 -12.73
CA ARG A 123 -25.69 5.38 -13.35
C ARG A 123 -26.79 5.61 -12.32
#